data_AF-A0A4Y2SIM4-F1
#
_entry.id   AF-A0A4Y2SIM4-F1
#
_cell.length_a   1.000
_cell.length_b   1.000
_cell.length_c   1.000
_cell.angle_alpha   90.00
_cell.angle_beta   90.00
_cell.angle_gamma   90.00
#
_symmetry.space_group_name_H-M   'P 1'
#
loop_
_entity.id
_entity.type
_entity.pdbx_description
1 polymer ?
#
loop_
_entity_poly.entity_id
_entity_poly.type
_entity_poly.pdbx_seq_one_letter_code
_entity_poly.pdbx_strand_id
1 'polypeptide(L)'
;MTQLRINTGDHLPINQYPRHLPLAKKDEAEQLVKEMVDNGIIEESSGPWASPIVLVKKKDESTRFCVDYRKFNEITKKYNYPLPRIDDTLHALNDSQWFSLDIRFEKWILANTDPT
;
A
#
# COMPACT_ATOMS: atom_id res chain seq x y z
N MET A 1 -9.68 16.28 -4.47
CA MET A 1 -9.13 15.07 -3.82
C MET A 1 -8.39 15.50 -2.58
N THR A 2 -8.70 14.94 -1.42
CA THR A 2 -7.96 15.22 -0.19
C THR A 2 -6.68 14.39 -0.19
N GLN A 3 -5.52 15.04 -0.29
CA GLN A 3 -4.23 14.35 -0.19
C GLN A 3 -4.00 13.92 1.27
N LEU A 4 -3.84 12.62 1.50
CA LEU A 4 -3.45 12.09 2.80
C LEU A 4 -1.92 12.07 2.87
N ARG A 5 -1.34 12.85 3.79
CA ARG A 5 0.11 12.84 4.03
C ARG A 5 0.47 11.72 4.99
N ILE A 6 1.58 11.02 4.77
CA ILE A 6 2.09 10.08 5.75
C ILE A 6 2.93 10.84 6.79
N ASN A 7 2.59 10.69 8.07
CA ASN A 7 3.29 11.36 9.17
C ASN A 7 4.25 10.38 9.87
N THR A 8 5.55 10.55 9.64
CA THR A 8 6.62 9.78 10.27
C THR A 8 7.24 10.50 11.49
N GLY A 9 6.68 11.64 11.90
CA GLY A 9 7.27 12.51 12.93
C GLY A 9 8.67 13.00 12.54
N ASP A 10 9.58 13.04 13.51
CA ASP A 10 10.97 13.47 13.34
C ASP A 10 11.93 12.30 13.04
N HIS A 11 11.39 11.15 12.61
CA HIS A 11 12.18 9.95 12.36
C HIS A 11 12.99 10.07 11.07
N LEU A 12 14.26 9.66 11.12
CA LEU A 12 15.15 9.62 9.95
C LEU A 12 14.66 8.61 8.90
N PRO A 13 14.98 8.82 7.61
CA PRO A 13 14.62 7.87 6.56
C PRO A 13 15.13 6.46 6.83
N ILE A 14 14.24 5.48 6.64
CA ILE A 14 14.60 4.07 6.71
C ILE A 14 15.01 3.61 5.31
N ASN A 15 16.30 3.31 5.14
CA ASN A 15 16.84 2.71 3.92
C ASN A 15 17.22 1.24 4.20
N GLN A 16 16.41 0.31 3.71
CA GLN A 16 16.65 -1.12 3.85
C GLN A 16 17.21 -1.71 2.57
N TYR A 17 18.22 -2.57 2.74
CA TYR A 17 18.80 -3.31 1.62
C TYR A 17 17.77 -4.26 0.99
N PRO A 18 17.75 -4.42 -0.36
CA PRO A 18 16.89 -5.37 -1.03
C PRO A 18 17.12 -6.80 -0.54
N ARG A 19 16.05 -7.60 -0.46
CA ARG A 19 16.20 -9.01 -0.11
C ARG A 19 16.82 -9.80 -1.26
N HIS A 20 17.60 -10.82 -0.91
CA HIS A 20 18.12 -11.75 -1.90
C HIS A 20 16.96 -12.52 -2.55
N LEU A 21 16.85 -12.42 -3.88
CA LEU A 21 15.88 -13.16 -4.68
C LEU A 21 16.61 -14.23 -5.51
N PRO A 22 16.12 -15.48 -5.55
CA PRO A 22 16.58 -16.46 -6.52
C PRO A 22 16.41 -15.93 -7.96
N LEU A 23 17.30 -16.31 -8.87
CA LEU A 23 17.27 -15.87 -10.28
C LEU A 23 15.90 -16.00 -10.92
N ALA A 24 15.23 -17.15 -10.77
CA ALA A 24 13.89 -17.40 -11.31
C ALA A 24 12.82 -16.40 -10.82
N LYS A 25 13.02 -15.76 -9.67
CA LYS A 25 12.11 -14.75 -9.11
C LYS A 25 12.55 -13.31 -9.41
N LYS A 26 13.79 -13.10 -9.87
CA LYS A 26 14.28 -11.78 -10.27
C LYS A 26 13.62 -11.33 -11.56
N ASP A 27 13.62 -12.20 -12.57
CA ASP A 27 13.00 -11.90 -13.87
C ASP A 27 11.50 -11.62 -13.70
N GLU A 28 10.83 -12.41 -12.86
CA GLU A 28 9.42 -12.18 -12.49
C GLU A 28 9.21 -10.85 -11.76
N ALA A 29 10.11 -10.47 -10.84
CA ALA A 29 10.04 -9.18 -10.16
C ALA A 29 10.21 -8.01 -11.14
N GLU A 30 11.18 -8.10 -12.05
CA GLU A 30 11.47 -7.06 -13.04
C GLU A 30 10.31 -6.85 -14.00
N GLN A 31 9.69 -7.95 -14.46
CA GLN A 31 8.49 -7.89 -15.30
C GLN A 31 7.32 -7.20 -14.58
N LEU A 32 7.07 -7.55 -13.31
CA LEU A 32 6.02 -6.91 -12.50
C LEU A 32 6.30 -5.42 -12.26
N VAL A 33 7.56 -5.04 -12.03
CA VAL A 33 7.97 -3.64 -11.89
C VAL A 33 7.67 -2.87 -13.18
N LYS A 34 8.05 -3.43 -14.34
CA LYS A 34 7.79 -2.82 -15.63
C LYS A 34 6.29 -2.61 -15.88
N GLU A 35 5.47 -3.63 -15.62
CA GLU A 35 4.01 -3.52 -15.74
C GLU A 35 3.43 -2.44 -14.82
N MET A 36 3.95 -2.29 -13.60
CA MET A 36 3.50 -1.23 -12.69
C MET A 36 3.93 0.17 -13.16
N VAL A 37 5.12 0.32 -13.76
CA VAL A 37 5.57 1.58 -14.38
C VAL A 37 4.69 1.91 -15.59
N ASP A 38 4.47 0.95 -16.49
CA ASP A 38 3.66 1.13 -17.70
C ASP A 38 2.20 1.49 -17.37
N ASN A 39 1.66 0.94 -16.28
CA ASN A 39 0.32 1.27 -15.78
C ASN A 39 0.27 2.57 -14.93
N GLY A 40 1.40 3.26 -14.74
CA GLY A 40 1.48 4.50 -13.95
C GLY A 40 1.21 4.31 -12.45
N ILE A 41 1.44 3.10 -11.92
CA ILE A 41 1.25 2.77 -10.50
C ILE A 41 2.47 3.17 -9.68
N ILE A 42 3.67 3.04 -10.25
CA ILE A 42 4.94 3.42 -9.63
C ILE A 42 5.77 4.27 -10.59
N GLU A 43 6.69 5.06 -10.04
CA GLU A 43 7.68 5.84 -10.78
C GLU A 43 9.09 5.61 -10.21
N GLU A 44 10.10 5.90 -11.01
CA GLU A 44 11.48 5.92 -10.52
C GLU A 44 11.64 7.04 -9.50
N SER A 45 12.23 6.73 -8.35
CA SER A 45 12.46 7.69 -7.28
C SER A 45 13.88 7.59 -6.75
N SER A 46 14.46 8.74 -6.41
CA SER A 46 15.79 8.84 -5.78
C SER A 46 15.68 9.21 -4.29
N GLY A 47 14.58 8.79 -3.64
CA GLY A 47 14.28 9.14 -2.26
C GLY A 47 15.20 8.46 -1.24
N PRO A 48 15.37 9.04 -0.05
CA PRO A 48 16.20 8.45 1.02
C PRO A 48 15.53 7.25 1.71
N TRP A 49 14.27 6.96 1.37
CA TRP A 49 13.48 5.85 1.92
C TRP A 49 13.54 4.64 0.99
N ALA A 50 13.84 3.47 1.55
CA ALA A 50 13.81 2.21 0.81
C ALA A 50 13.26 1.07 1.67
N SER A 51 12.31 0.32 1.12
CA SER A 51 11.76 -0.88 1.73
C SER A 51 11.87 -2.05 0.75
N PRO A 52 12.23 -3.26 1.20
CA PRO A 52 12.49 -4.36 0.30
C PRO A 52 11.20 -4.97 -0.23
N ILE A 53 11.28 -5.52 -1.44
CA ILE A 53 10.17 -6.26 -2.06
C ILE A 53 10.12 -7.71 -1.59
N VAL A 54 8.93 -8.29 -1.65
CA VAL A 54 8.60 -9.66 -1.29
C VAL A 54 7.62 -10.22 -2.31
N LEU A 55 8.01 -11.28 -2.99
CA LEU A 55 7.14 -12.01 -3.91
C LEU A 55 6.48 -13.18 -3.19
N VAL A 56 5.15 -13.19 -3.16
CA VAL A 56 4.33 -14.22 -2.51
C VAL A 56 3.46 -14.90 -3.54
N LYS A 57 3.55 -16.23 -3.66
CA LYS A 57 2.62 -17.01 -4.48
C LYS A 57 1.26 -17.07 -3.79
N LYS A 58 0.22 -16.73 -4.53
CA LYS A 58 -1.17 -16.92 -4.12
C LYS A 58 -1.61 -18.37 -4.38
N LYS A 59 -2.79 -18.72 -3.87
CA LYS A 59 -3.42 -20.04 -4.09
C LYS A 59 -3.81 -20.26 -5.56
N ASP A 60 -4.09 -19.19 -6.30
CA ASP A 60 -4.41 -19.20 -7.73
C ASP A 60 -3.16 -19.24 -8.62
N GLU A 61 -2.00 -19.63 -8.06
CA GLU A 61 -0.68 -19.66 -8.70
C GLU A 61 -0.12 -18.31 -9.16
N SER A 62 -0.90 -17.22 -9.09
CA SER A 62 -0.41 -15.88 -9.39
C SER A 62 0.56 -15.37 -8.32
N THR A 63 1.52 -14.54 -8.73
CA THR A 63 2.45 -13.90 -7.80
C THR A 63 1.93 -12.54 -7.36
N ARG A 64 2.02 -12.26 -6.06
CA ARG A 64 1.72 -10.97 -5.47
C ARG A 64 3.02 -10.22 -5.21
N PHE A 65 3.18 -9.07 -5.86
CA PHE A 65 4.20 -8.09 -5.55
C PHE A 65 3.83 -7.37 -4.25
N CYS A 66 4.64 -7.54 -3.20
CA CYS A 66 4.46 -6.88 -1.92
C CYS A 66 5.70 -6.09 -1.55
N VAL A 67 5.53 -4.92 -0.95
CA VAL A 67 6.62 -4.17 -0.31
C VAL A 67 6.52 -4.38 1.20
N ASP A 68 7.64 -4.69 1.85
CA ASP A 68 7.70 -4.90 3.30
C ASP A 68 7.79 -3.57 4.05
N TYR A 69 6.64 -2.95 4.30
CA TYR A 69 6.51 -1.71 5.07
C TYR A 69 6.51 -1.91 6.57
N ARG A 70 6.89 -3.08 7.14
CA ARG A 70 6.77 -3.30 8.60
C ARG A 70 7.50 -2.23 9.42
N LYS A 71 8.78 -1.97 9.12
CA LYS A 71 9.57 -0.93 9.81
C LYS A 71 9.02 0.48 9.57
N PHE A 72 8.51 0.73 8.37
CA PHE A 72 7.91 2.02 8.02
C PHE A 72 6.58 2.25 8.77
N ASN A 73 5.77 1.20 8.92
CA ASN A 73 4.50 1.25 9.62
C ASN A 73 4.66 1.41 11.13
N GLU A 74 5.78 0.94 11.70
CA GLU A 74 6.11 1.13 13.13
C GLU A 74 6.34 2.61 13.48
N ILE A 75 6.95 3.38 12.57
CA ILE A 75 7.22 4.81 12.79
C ILE A 75 6.07 5.71 12.32
N THR A 76 5.15 5.18 11.51
CA THR A 76 4.03 5.95 10.96
C THR A 76 2.99 6.21 12.05
N LYS A 77 2.70 7.49 12.29
CA LYS A 77 1.60 7.90 13.18
C LYS A 77 0.26 7.53 12.55
N LYS A 78 -0.50 6.70 13.26
CA LYS A 78 -1.81 6.25 12.81
C LYS A 78 -2.80 7.40 12.87
N TYR A 79 -3.50 7.63 11.77
CA TYR A 79 -4.68 8.49 11.78
C TYR A 79 -5.81 7.78 12.52
N ASN A 80 -6.28 8.38 13.61
CA ASN A 80 -7.46 7.91 14.30
C ASN A 80 -8.69 8.60 13.70
N TYR A 81 -9.29 7.98 12.69
CA TYR A 81 -10.62 8.36 12.24
C TYR A 81 -11.63 7.50 12.99
N PRO A 82 -12.48 8.07 13.86
CA PRO A 82 -13.48 7.30 14.56
C PRO A 82 -14.44 6.72 13.53
N LEU A 83 -14.39 5.41 13.34
CA LEU A 83 -15.36 4.71 12.52
C LEU A 83 -16.71 4.72 13.26
N PRO A 84 -17.83 4.96 12.54
CA PRO A 84 -19.15 4.88 13.14
C PRO A 84 -19.37 3.49 13.71
N ARG A 85 -20.16 3.39 14.78
CA ARG A 85 -20.52 2.07 15.32
C ARG A 85 -21.36 1.34 14.28
N ILE A 86 -21.26 0.02 14.29
CA ILE A 86 -22.03 -0.84 13.39
C ILE A 86 -23.53 -0.57 13.60
N ASP A 87 -23.97 -0.42 14.86
CA ASP A 87 -25.38 -0.16 15.20
C ASP A 87 -25.91 1.16 14.63
N ASP A 88 -25.09 2.22 14.66
CA ASP A 88 -25.44 3.53 14.09
C ASP A 88 -25.60 3.44 12.57
N THR A 89 -24.69 2.67 11.95
CA THR A 89 -24.71 2.43 10.50
C THR A 89 -25.93 1.60 10.09
N LEU A 90 -26.31 0.60 10.88
CA LEU A 90 -27.48 -0.24 10.65
C LEU A 90 -28.80 0.52 10.89
N HIS A 91 -28.86 1.38 11.92
CA HIS A 91 -30.03 2.24 12.15
C HIS A 91 -30.25 3.19 10.98
N ALA A 92 -29.19 3.78 10.42
CA ALA A 92 -29.28 4.64 9.25
C ALA A 92 -29.84 3.93 8.01
N LEU A 93 -29.73 2.59 7.95
CA LEU A 93 -30.23 1.77 6.84
C LEU A 93 -31.64 1.21 7.07
N ASN A 94 -32.18 1.31 8.29
CA ASN A 94 -33.41 0.63 8.70
C ASN A 94 -34.67 1.07 7.93
N ASP A 95 -34.68 2.28 7.39
CA ASP A 95 -35.80 2.81 6.58
C ASP A 95 -35.63 2.57 5.06
N SER A 96 -34.57 1.88 4.64
CA SER A 96 -34.34 1.56 3.23
C SER A 96 -34.95 0.22 2.85
N GLN A 97 -35.70 0.16 1.74
CA GLN A 97 -36.26 -1.10 1.22
C GLN A 97 -35.22 -1.95 0.48
N TRP A 98 -34.20 -1.30 -0.10
CA TRP A 98 -33.14 -1.94 -0.87
C TRP A 98 -31.84 -1.16 -0.69
N PHE A 99 -30.74 -1.87 -0.45
CA PHE A 99 -29.39 -1.31 -0.44
C PHE A 99 -28.46 -2.16 -1.28
N SER A 100 -27.45 -1.53 -1.88
CA SER A 100 -26.35 -2.20 -2.58
C SER A 100 -25.03 -1.63 -2.08
N LEU A 101 -24.06 -2.50 -1.85
CA LEU A 101 -22.73 -2.14 -1.36
C LEU A 101 -21.69 -2.64 -2.35
N ASP A 102 -21.03 -1.72 -3.06
CA ASP A 102 -19.86 -2.01 -3.87
C ASP A 102 -18.61 -1.56 -3.09
N ILE A 103 -17.78 -2.53 -2.69
CA ILE A 103 -16.51 -2.28 -2.01
C ILE A 103 -15.39 -2.59 -2.99
N ARG A 104 -14.82 -1.55 -3.61
CA ARG A 104 -13.59 -1.69 -4.39
C ARG A 104 -12.40 -1.39 -3.50
N PHE A 105 -11.63 -2.41 -3.18
CA PHE A 105 -10.33 -2.24 -2.54
C PHE A 105 -9.28 -1.91 -3.59
N GLU A 106 -9.22 -0.64 -4.02
CA GLU A 106 -8.11 -0.14 -4.83
C GLU A 106 -6.87 -0.03 -3.93
N LYS A 107 -5.94 -0.97 -4.07
CA LYS A 107 -4.79 -1.14 -3.17
C LYS A 107 -3.54 -0.38 -3.64
N TRP A 108 -3.71 0.82 -4.17
CA TRP A 108 -2.61 1.68 -4.61
C TRP A 108 -2.69 3.00 -3.86
N ILE A 109 -2.15 3.02 -2.63
CA ILE A 109 -2.08 4.27 -1.86
C ILE A 109 -0.84 5.02 -2.35
N LEU A 110 -1.06 6.13 -3.05
CA LEU A 110 -0.05 7.10 -3.46
C LEU A 110 0.62 7.71 -2.23
N ALA A 111 1.93 7.57 -2.14
CA ALA A 111 2.75 8.19 -1.09
C ALA A 111 3.88 8.99 -1.74
N ASN A 112 3.58 10.22 -2.19
CA ASN A 112 4.62 11.18 -2.51
C ASN A 112 5.10 11.82 -1.20
N THR A 113 6.29 11.44 -0.76
CA THR A 113 7.08 12.28 0.14
C THR A 113 7.91 13.22 -0.73
N ASP A 114 7.61 14.52 -0.67
CA ASP A 114 8.38 15.54 -1.38
C ASP A 114 9.86 15.56 -0.95
N PRO A 115 10.75 15.99 -1.85
CA PRO A 115 12.18 16.07 -1.62
C PRO A 115 12.49 17.32 -0.78
N THR A 116 13.06 17.11 0.40
CA THR A 116 13.88 18.12 1.07
C THR A 116 15.31 17.66 1.06
#